data_AF-A0A261UEA1-F1
#
_entry.id   AF-A0A261UEA1-F1
#
_cell.length_a   1.000
_cell.length_b   1.000
_cell.length_c   1.000
_cell.angle_alpha   90.00
_cell.angle_beta   90.00
_cell.angle_gamma   90.00
#
_symmetry.space_group_name_H-M   'P 1'
#
loop_
_entity.id
_entity.type
_entity.pdbx_description
1 polymer ?
#
loop_
_entity_poly.entity_id
_entity_poly.type
_entity_poly.pdbx_seq_one_letter_code
_entity_poly.pdbx_strand_id
1 'polypeptide(L)'
;MTPESAIKLVQSYSALTRAIKACKKEIGRHLDLCAGLKGFRHEEEPVSPGSSFTVPTERAEADQDTHLKGWYTAEPGDYEYSGMQYLKIGQDEAEECPHCYAAHQVIQRRKTLRRQLAGIKAAMTKGGAA
;
A
#
# COMPACT_ATOMS: atom_id res chain seq x y z
N MET A 1 2.69 -35.70 -10.59
CA MET A 1 3.30 -34.40 -10.99
C MET A 1 4.59 -34.69 -11.75
N THR A 2 4.85 -34.06 -12.89
CA THR A 2 6.16 -34.25 -13.58
C THR A 2 7.22 -33.34 -12.95
N PRO A 3 8.51 -33.73 -12.96
CA PRO A 3 9.60 -32.88 -12.45
C PRO A 3 9.60 -31.48 -13.05
N GLU A 4 9.31 -31.35 -14.35
CA GLU A 4 9.22 -30.07 -15.05
C GLU A 4 8.09 -29.18 -14.51
N SER A 5 6.92 -29.76 -14.21
CA SER A 5 5.80 -29.02 -13.63
C SER A 5 6.10 -28.54 -12.20
N ALA A 6 6.84 -29.34 -11.42
CA ALA A 6 7.30 -28.98 -10.09
C ALA A 6 8.25 -27.77 -10.13
N ILE A 7 9.24 -27.79 -11.04
CA ILE A 7 10.20 -26.70 -11.22
C ILE A 7 9.48 -25.41 -11.61
N LYS A 8 8.51 -25.47 -12.55
CA LYS A 8 7.70 -24.32 -12.96
C LYS A 8 6.90 -23.72 -11.80
N LEU A 9 6.34 -24.54 -10.92
CA LEU A 9 5.60 -24.08 -9.73
C LEU A 9 6.52 -23.35 -8.75
N VAL A 10 7.70 -23.90 -8.46
CA VAL A 10 8.69 -23.28 -7.56
C VAL A 10 9.19 -21.95 -8.13
N GLN A 11 9.52 -21.91 -9.43
CA GLN A 11 9.92 -20.68 -10.11
C GLN A 11 8.83 -19.61 -10.02
N SER A 12 7.59 -19.98 -10.31
CA SER A 12 6.43 -19.08 -10.27
C SER A 12 6.16 -18.57 -8.84
N TYR A 13 6.28 -19.43 -7.83
CA TYR A 13 6.21 -19.06 -6.42
C TYR A 13 7.26 -18.00 -6.05
N SER A 14 8.52 -18.22 -6.45
CA SER A 14 9.62 -17.29 -6.18
C SER A 14 9.44 -15.94 -6.90
N ALA A 15 8.87 -15.95 -8.10
CA ALA A 15 8.60 -14.74 -8.89
C ALA A 15 7.49 -13.91 -8.23
N LEU A 16 6.37 -14.55 -7.87
CA LEU A 16 5.25 -13.86 -7.22
C LEU A 16 5.62 -13.29 -5.86
N THR A 17 6.39 -14.00 -5.05
CA THR A 17 6.85 -13.49 -3.75
C THR A 17 7.76 -12.26 -3.90
N ARG A 18 8.65 -12.25 -4.90
CA ARG A 18 9.46 -11.06 -5.24
C ARG A 18 8.59 -9.91 -5.74
N ALA A 19 7.64 -10.16 -6.63
CA ALA A 19 6.72 -9.14 -7.14
C ALA A 19 5.88 -8.51 -6.02
N ILE A 20 5.37 -9.31 -5.07
CA ILE A 20 4.62 -8.81 -3.90
C ILE A 20 5.50 -7.90 -3.02
N LYS A 21 6.78 -8.26 -2.81
CA LYS A 21 7.73 -7.41 -2.07
C LYS A 21 8.02 -6.11 -2.83
N ALA A 22 8.13 -6.16 -4.16
CA ALA A 22 8.32 -4.97 -4.99
C ALA A 22 7.11 -4.02 -4.86
N CYS A 23 5.88 -4.53 -4.95
CA CYS A 23 4.68 -3.72 -4.73
C CYS A 23 4.67 -3.05 -3.34
N LYS A 24 5.14 -3.72 -2.28
CA LYS A 24 5.23 -3.08 -0.94
C LYS A 24 6.15 -1.86 -0.96
N LYS A 25 7.31 -1.96 -1.63
CA LYS A 25 8.24 -0.83 -1.75
C LYS A 25 7.68 0.29 -2.61
N GLU A 26 7.00 -0.06 -3.70
CA GLU A 26 6.37 0.88 -4.62
C GLU A 26 5.21 1.66 -3.97
N ILE A 27 4.39 0.99 -3.15
CA ILE A 27 3.37 1.67 -2.32
C ILE A 27 4.02 2.73 -1.43
N GLY A 28 5.11 2.38 -0.73
CA GLY A 28 5.86 3.32 0.11
C GLY A 28 6.32 4.54 -0.67
N ARG A 29 6.96 4.33 -1.83
CA ARG A 29 7.43 5.42 -2.70
C ARG A 29 6.34 6.38 -3.14
N HIS A 30 5.13 5.88 -3.42
CA HIS A 30 4.02 6.76 -3.76
C HIS A 30 3.52 7.53 -2.54
N LEU A 31 3.40 6.88 -1.37
CA LEU A 31 2.95 7.54 -0.15
C LEU A 31 3.96 8.55 0.40
N ASP A 32 5.25 8.33 0.18
CA ASP A 32 6.32 9.27 0.52
C ASP A 32 6.28 10.57 -0.30
N LEU A 33 5.43 10.66 -1.33
CA LEU A 33 5.20 11.89 -2.11
C LEU A 33 3.89 12.60 -1.69
N CYS A 34 3.10 11.98 -0.81
CA CYS A 34 1.86 12.57 -0.33
C CYS A 34 2.17 13.62 0.74
N ALA A 35 1.66 14.84 0.60
CA ALA A 35 1.84 15.91 1.58
C ALA A 35 1.20 15.66 2.96
N GLY A 36 0.47 14.54 3.13
CA GLY A 36 -0.35 14.26 4.31
C GLY A 36 -1.76 14.81 4.17
N LEU A 37 -2.62 14.57 5.16
CA LEU A 37 -3.99 15.10 5.17
C LEU A 37 -4.02 16.60 5.46
N LYS A 38 -3.06 17.08 6.27
CA LYS A 38 -2.95 18.50 6.64
C LYS A 38 -1.93 19.26 5.78
N GLY A 39 -1.16 18.55 4.96
CA GLY A 39 -0.19 19.13 4.02
C GLY A 39 1.19 19.39 4.63
N PHE A 40 1.47 18.90 5.84
CA PHE A 40 2.69 19.22 6.58
C PHE A 40 3.72 18.09 6.59
N ARG A 41 3.43 16.91 6.02
CA ARG A 41 4.28 15.69 6.16
C ARG A 41 5.75 15.88 5.77
N HIS A 42 6.04 16.84 4.89
CA HIS A 42 7.39 17.15 4.39
C HIS A 42 7.97 18.47 4.93
N GLU A 43 7.33 19.08 5.93
CA GLU A 43 7.82 20.29 6.56
C GLU A 43 9.05 19.96 7.42
N GLU A 44 10.13 20.71 7.21
CA GLU A 44 11.38 20.54 7.96
C GLU A 44 11.82 21.89 8.56
N GLU A 45 12.46 21.82 9.72
CA GLU A 45 13.06 22.97 10.40
C GLU A 45 14.54 22.72 10.72
N PRO A 46 15.39 23.77 10.72
CA PRO A 46 16.79 23.63 11.09
C PRO A 46 16.91 23.37 12.60
N VAL A 47 17.78 22.43 13.00
CA VAL A 47 17.99 22.09 14.43
C VAL A 47 18.54 23.28 15.24
N SER A 48 19.18 24.23 14.57
CA SER A 48 19.63 25.50 15.17
C SER A 48 19.70 26.58 14.10
N PRO A 49 19.55 27.88 14.45
CA PRO A 49 19.66 28.97 13.48
C PRO A 49 20.98 28.89 12.70
N GLY A 50 20.89 28.78 11.37
CA GLY A 50 22.07 28.68 10.47
C GLY A 50 22.63 27.26 10.29
N SER A 51 22.03 26.24 10.89
CA SER A 51 22.38 24.83 10.65
C SER A 51 21.95 24.39 9.24
N SER A 52 22.80 23.61 8.56
CA SER A 52 22.43 22.88 7.34
C SER A 52 21.70 21.57 7.61
N PHE A 53 21.68 21.11 8.86
CA PHE A 53 20.96 19.93 9.29
C PHE A 53 19.54 20.30 9.71
N THR A 54 18.57 19.66 9.05
CA THR A 54 17.12 19.83 9.24
C THR A 54 16.50 18.58 9.86
N VAL A 55 15.39 18.77 10.55
CA VAL A 55 14.54 17.72 11.12
C VAL A 55 13.09 17.99 10.75
N PRO A 56 12.22 16.96 10.67
CA PRO A 56 10.78 17.18 10.51
C PRO A 56 10.23 18.07 11.63
N THR A 57 9.29 18.95 11.29
CA THR A 57 8.58 19.74 12.32
C THR A 57 7.64 18.84 13.13
N GLU A 58 7.27 19.27 14.33
CA GLU A 58 6.26 18.56 15.14
C GLU A 58 4.94 18.34 14.38
N ARG A 59 4.56 19.30 13.52
CA ARG A 59 3.36 19.18 12.67
C ARG A 59 3.54 18.15 11.55
N ALA A 60 4.74 18.06 10.97
CA ALA A 60 5.08 17.03 10.00
C ALA A 60 5.03 15.64 10.64
N GLU A 61 5.58 15.49 11.84
CA GLU A 61 5.51 14.25 12.61
C GLU A 61 4.07 13.87 13.00
N ALA A 62 3.21 14.86 13.24
CA ALA A 62 1.79 14.63 13.51
C ALA A 62 0.94 14.33 12.26
N ASP A 63 1.39 14.70 11.05
CA ASP A 63 0.66 14.55 9.78
C ASP A 63 1.10 13.32 8.97
N GLN A 64 1.15 12.16 9.64
CA GLN A 64 1.55 10.90 9.00
C GLN A 64 0.40 10.15 8.33
N ASP A 65 -0.83 10.58 8.61
CA ASP A 65 -2.02 10.04 7.96
C ASP A 65 -2.11 10.51 6.50
N THR A 66 -2.61 9.63 5.64
CA THR A 66 -2.77 9.89 4.19
C THR A 66 -4.22 9.69 3.80
N HIS A 67 -4.64 10.30 2.69
CA HIS A 67 -5.97 10.06 2.08
C HIS A 67 -6.26 8.57 1.88
N LEU A 68 -5.22 7.78 1.58
CA LEU A 68 -5.30 6.33 1.47
C LEU A 68 -5.86 5.66 2.75
N LYS A 69 -5.61 6.20 3.95
CA LYS A 69 -6.09 5.63 5.22
C LYS A 69 -7.61 5.63 5.29
N GLY A 70 -8.27 6.73 4.90
CA GLY A 70 -9.73 6.85 4.90
C GLY A 70 -10.41 5.95 3.86
N TRP A 71 -9.68 5.55 2.81
CA TRP A 71 -10.19 4.59 1.81
C TRP A 71 -10.20 3.14 2.31
N TYR A 72 -9.37 2.80 3.31
CA TYR A 72 -9.20 1.43 3.79
C TYR A 72 -9.58 1.23 5.26
N THR A 73 -9.81 2.32 5.99
CA THR A 73 -10.28 2.33 7.37
C THR A 73 -11.66 2.96 7.35
N ALA A 74 -12.69 2.20 7.72
CA ALA A 74 -14.01 2.80 7.88
C ALA A 74 -14.01 3.68 9.13
N GLU A 75 -14.56 4.89 8.98
CA GLU A 75 -14.73 5.81 10.09
C GLU A 75 -16.16 5.72 10.63
N PRO A 76 -16.38 6.03 11.92
CA PRO A 76 -17.72 6.12 12.48
C PRO A 76 -18.50 7.19 11.70
N GLY A 77 -19.69 6.85 11.20
CA GLY A 77 -20.54 7.83 10.52
C GLY A 77 -21.07 8.86 11.51
N ASP A 78 -21.12 10.13 11.11
CA ASP A 78 -21.51 11.28 11.95
C ASP A 78 -22.99 11.34 12.37
N TYR A 79 -23.76 10.25 12.19
CA TYR A 79 -25.16 10.20 12.59
C TYR A 79 -25.50 8.87 13.25
N GLU A 80 -26.33 8.95 14.29
CA GLU A 80 -26.87 7.94 15.21
C GLU A 80 -27.49 6.69 14.55
N TYR A 81 -27.51 6.61 13.21
CA TYR A 81 -28.07 5.52 12.42
C TYR A 81 -27.22 5.06 11.21
N SER A 82 -26.01 5.59 11.01
CA SER A 82 -25.17 5.20 9.87
C SER A 82 -24.01 4.32 10.32
N GLY A 83 -24.06 3.04 9.93
CA GLY A 83 -22.95 2.11 10.15
C GLY A 83 -21.64 2.58 9.51
N MET A 84 -20.55 1.90 9.84
CA MET A 84 -19.19 2.13 9.34
C MET A 84 -19.17 2.45 7.82
N GLN A 85 -18.80 3.67 7.44
CA GLN A 85 -18.71 4.08 6.04
C GLN A 85 -17.26 4.05 5.56
N TYR A 86 -17.06 3.51 4.36
CA TYR A 86 -15.80 3.62 3.64
C TYR A 86 -15.92 4.76 2.62
N LEU A 87 -14.87 5.56 2.48
CA LEU A 87 -14.78 6.48 1.35
C LEU A 87 -14.83 5.68 0.03
N LYS A 88 -15.55 6.22 -0.96
CA LYS A 88 -15.51 5.66 -2.31
C LYS A 88 -14.11 5.88 -2.89
N ILE A 89 -13.73 5.00 -3.82
CA ILE A 89 -12.43 5.09 -4.51
C ILE A 89 -12.72 5.03 -6.00
N GLY A 90 -12.67 6.17 -6.66
CA GLY A 90 -12.99 6.41 -8.07
C GLY A 90 -11.97 7.34 -8.74
N GLN A 91 -12.36 7.94 -9.87
CA GLN A 91 -11.52 8.89 -10.59
C GLN A 91 -11.45 10.25 -9.88
N ASP A 92 -12.50 10.63 -9.16
CA ASP A 92 -12.59 11.90 -8.44
C ASP A 92 -11.51 11.98 -7.34
N GLU A 93 -11.21 10.87 -6.67
CA GLU A 93 -10.16 10.79 -5.64
C GLU A 93 -8.73 10.73 -6.23
N ALA A 94 -8.59 10.47 -7.54
CA ALA A 94 -7.32 10.63 -8.24
C ALA A 94 -6.95 12.11 -8.42
N GLU A 95 -7.96 13.00 -8.47
CA GLU A 95 -7.78 14.44 -8.51
C GLU A 95 -7.42 15.00 -7.13
N GLU A 96 -7.98 14.45 -6.06
CA GLU A 96 -7.68 14.83 -4.67
C GLU A 96 -6.22 14.53 -4.30
N CYS A 97 -5.75 13.31 -4.56
CA CYS A 97 -4.35 12.96 -4.33
C CYS A 97 -3.85 11.88 -5.32
N PRO A 98 -3.13 12.28 -6.38
CA PRO A 98 -2.65 11.33 -7.40
C PRO A 98 -1.66 10.31 -6.81
N HIS A 99 -0.94 10.68 -5.76
CA HIS A 99 0.00 9.81 -5.06
C HIS A 99 -0.70 8.70 -4.26
N CYS A 100 -1.76 9.04 -3.53
CA CYS A 100 -2.57 8.04 -2.83
C CYS A 100 -3.31 7.14 -3.81
N TYR A 101 -3.80 7.68 -4.93
CA TYR A 101 -4.45 6.89 -5.98
C TYR A 101 -3.47 5.93 -6.67
N ALA A 102 -2.26 6.37 -7.00
CA ALA A 102 -1.21 5.49 -7.50
C ALA A 102 -0.89 4.36 -6.50
N ALA A 103 -0.75 4.69 -5.20
CA ALA A 103 -0.56 3.69 -4.16
C ALA A 103 -1.74 2.69 -4.11
N HIS A 104 -2.98 3.16 -4.27
CA HIS A 104 -4.17 2.31 -4.36
C HIS A 104 -4.08 1.33 -5.54
N GLN A 105 -3.71 1.79 -6.73
CA GLN A 105 -3.55 0.91 -7.90
C GLN A 105 -2.52 -0.20 -7.64
N VAL A 106 -1.40 0.15 -7.00
CA VAL A 106 -0.37 -0.83 -6.61
C VAL A 106 -0.90 -1.81 -5.55
N ILE A 107 -1.75 -1.37 -4.62
CA ILE A 107 -2.44 -2.26 -3.67
C ILE A 107 -3.35 -3.25 -4.40
N GLN A 108 -4.13 -2.81 -5.39
CA GLN A 108 -4.98 -3.69 -6.19
C GLN A 108 -4.14 -4.73 -6.94
N ARG A 109 -3.04 -4.31 -7.57
CA ARG A 109 -2.08 -5.23 -8.19
C ARG A 109 -1.53 -6.24 -7.18
N ARG A 110 -1.13 -5.80 -5.99
CA ARG A 110 -0.65 -6.66 -4.90
C ARG A 110 -1.70 -7.67 -4.46
N LYS A 111 -2.98 -7.29 -4.35
CA LYS A 111 -4.08 -8.21 -4.04
C LYS A 111 -4.21 -9.30 -5.10
N THR A 112 -4.15 -8.95 -6.39
CA THR A 112 -4.17 -9.91 -7.50
C THR A 112 -3.00 -10.90 -7.42
N LEU A 113 -1.77 -10.40 -7.21
CA LEU A 113 -0.59 -11.26 -7.04
C LEU A 113 -0.72 -12.21 -5.84
N ARG A 114 -1.31 -11.77 -4.73
CA ARG A 114 -1.56 -12.65 -3.57
C ARG A 114 -2.57 -13.75 -3.87
N ARG A 115 -3.62 -13.47 -4.65
CA ARG A 115 -4.58 -14.49 -5.12
C ARG A 115 -3.90 -15.52 -6.01
N GLN A 116 -3.06 -15.07 -6.95
CA GLN A 116 -2.25 -15.96 -7.79
C GLN A 116 -1.32 -16.84 -6.94
N LEU A 117 -0.63 -16.25 -5.95
CA LEU A 117 0.25 -17.00 -5.05
C LEU A 117 -0.50 -18.07 -4.25
N ALA A 118 -1.72 -17.76 -3.79
CA ALA A 118 -2.57 -18.75 -3.12
C ALA A 118 -2.94 -19.92 -4.07
N GLY A 119 -3.24 -19.62 -5.34
CA GLY A 119 -3.46 -20.64 -6.37
C GLY A 119 -2.24 -21.54 -6.58
N ILE A 120 -1.03 -20.96 -6.66
CA ILE A 120 0.21 -21.74 -6.78
C ILE A 120 0.43 -22.61 -5.55
N LYS A 121 0.24 -22.07 -4.34
CA LYS A 121 0.37 -22.85 -3.10
C LYS A 121 -0.58 -24.05 -3.12
N ALA A 122 -1.85 -23.85 -3.49
CA ALA A 122 -2.82 -24.93 -3.59
C ALA A 122 -2.44 -26.00 -4.63
N ALA A 123 -1.89 -25.58 -5.78
CA ALA A 123 -1.39 -26.51 -6.81
C ALA A 123 -0.19 -27.33 -6.30
N MET A 124 0.72 -26.71 -5.54
CA MET A 124 1.84 -27.42 -4.92
C MET A 124 1.37 -28.46 -3.89
N THR A 125 0.39 -28.13 -3.04
CA THR A 125 -0.14 -29.10 -2.06
C THR A 125 -0.87 -30.26 -2.71
N LYS A 126 -1.70 -30.01 -3.74
CA LYS A 126 -2.40 -31.08 -4.47
C LYS A 126 -1.46 -31.98 -5.26
N GLY A 127 -0.35 -31.45 -5.76
CA GLY A 127 0.65 -32.21 -6.51
C GLY A 127 1.58 -33.08 -5.66
N GLY A 128 1.67 -32.81 -4.35
CA GLY A 128 2.52 -33.56 -3.39
C GLY A 128 1.79 -34.60 -2.54
N ALA A 129 0.48 -34.77 -2.72
CA ALA A 129 -0.35 -35.74 -1.99
C ALA A 129 -0.59 -37.04 -2.79
N ALA A 130 0.36 -37.43 -3.64
CA ALA A 130 0.33 -38.66 -4.44
C ALA A 130 1.55 -39.52 -4.13
#